data_AF-A0A0F9JXZ4-F1
#
_entry.id   AF-A0A0F9JXZ4-F1
#
_cell.length_a   1.000
_cell.length_b   1.000
_cell.length_c   1.000
_cell.angle_alpha   90.00
_cell.angle_beta   90.00
_cell.angle_gamma   90.00
#
_symmetry.space_group_name_H-M   'P 1'
#
loop_
_entity.id
_entity.type
_entity.pdbx_description
1 polymer ?
#
loop_
_entity_poly.entity_id
_entity_poly.type
_entity_poly.pdbx_seq_one_letter_code
_entity_poly.pdbx_strand_id
1 'polypeptide(L)' 'MNREEFIKVIGHEPEQDDLERANCKLAGLGHWACGVCERCRRPRFTCTCTVVSERPDA' A
#
# COMPACT_ATOMS: atom_id res chain seq x y z
N MET A 1 -7.41 6.10 -1.69
CA MET A 1 -8.00 4.81 -1.30
C MET A 1 -9.11 5.09 -0.30
N ASN A 2 -10.31 4.57 -0.55
CA ASN A 2 -11.47 4.80 0.30
C ASN A 2 -11.78 3.55 1.14
N ARG A 3 -12.65 3.68 2.15
CA ARG A 3 -13.02 2.61 3.08
C ARG A 3 -13.52 1.34 2.38
N GLU A 4 -14.41 1.48 1.41
CA GLU A 4 -14.98 0.34 0.67
C GLU A 4 -13.90 -0.44 -0.09
N GLU A 5 -13.00 0.27 -0.77
CA GLU A 5 -11.85 -0.33 -1.45
C GLU A 5 -10.88 -0.98 -0.46
N PHE A 6 -10.71 -0.40 0.74
CA PHE A 6 -9.92 -1.01 1.81
C PHE A 6 -10.48 -2.36 2.23
N ILE A 7 -11.76 -2.41 2.58
CA ILE A 7 -12.42 -3.64 3.01
C ILE A 7 -12.38 -4.69 1.89
N LYS A 8 -12.59 -4.28 0.63
CA LYS A 8 -12.54 -5.20 -0.52
C LYS A 8 -11.18 -5.84 -0.74
N VAL A 9 -10.10 -5.09 -0.51
CA VAL A 9 -8.72 -5.52 -0.79
C VAL A 9 -8.06 -6.22 0.40
N ILE A 10 -8.38 -5.78 1.61
CA ILE A 10 -7.78 -6.24 2.86
C ILE A 10 -8.65 -7.27 3.57
N GLY A 11 -9.98 -7.18 3.45
CA GLY A 11 -10.93 -8.11 4.06
C GLY A 11 -11.38 -7.75 5.47
N HIS A 12 -10.88 -6.64 6.04
CA HIS A 12 -11.33 -6.10 7.31
C HIS A 12 -11.52 -4.58 7.26
N GLU A 13 -12.20 -4.04 8.27
CA GLU A 13 -12.37 -2.59 8.38
C GLU A 13 -11.01 -1.92 8.61
N PRO A 14 -10.75 -0.74 8.01
CA PRO A 14 -9.55 0.03 8.32
C PRO A 14 -9.58 0.46 9.78
N GLU A 15 -8.46 0.28 10.47
CA GLU A 15 -8.29 0.63 11.88
C GLU A 15 -7.29 1.78 12.03
N GLN A 16 -7.52 2.63 13.03
CA GLN A 16 -6.62 3.74 13.36
C GLN A 16 -6.27 4.59 12.12
N ASP A 17 -4.99 4.69 11.79
CA ASP A 17 -4.46 5.51 10.70
C ASP A 17 -4.34 4.75 9.36
N ASP A 18 -4.94 3.57 9.21
CA ASP A 18 -4.81 2.73 8.01
C ASP A 18 -5.16 3.49 6.73
N LEU A 19 -6.28 4.21 6.73
CA LEU A 19 -6.71 5.03 5.60
C LEU A 19 -5.78 6.23 5.40
N GLU A 20 -5.33 6.88 6.48
CA GLU A 20 -4.42 8.01 6.37
C GLU A 20 -3.07 7.57 5.78
N ARG A 21 -2.51 6.46 6.27
CA ARG A 21 -1.29 5.85 5.75
C ARG A 21 -1.46 5.42 4.30
N ALA A 22 -2.58 4.79 3.93
CA ALA A 22 -2.86 4.41 2.55
C ALA A 22 -3.01 5.62 1.61
N ASN A 23 -3.45 6.77 2.12
CA ASN A 23 -3.60 8.02 1.36
C ASN A 23 -2.46 9.03 1.57
N CYS A 24 -1.38 8.62 2.22
CA CYS A 24 -0.31 9.53 2.60
C CYS A 24 0.31 10.18 1.34
N LYS A 25 0.27 11.51 1.28
CA LYS A 25 0.86 12.29 0.16
C LYS A 25 2.38 12.20 0.11
N LEU A 26 3.01 11.86 1.24
CA LEU A 26 4.46 11.68 1.35
C LEU A 26 4.90 10.23 1.07
N ALA A 27 3.99 9.36 0.62
CA ALA A 27 4.32 8.00 0.24
C ALA A 27 5.47 8.00 -0.80
N GLY A 28 6.54 7.25 -0.51
CA GLY A 28 7.76 7.23 -1.34
C GLY A 28 8.79 8.32 -1.03
N LEU A 29 8.48 9.33 -0.20
CA LEU A 29 9.41 10.36 0.28
C LEU A 29 9.88 10.04 1.71
N GLY A 30 10.44 8.84 1.92
CA GLY A 30 10.84 8.34 3.25
C GLY A 30 9.73 7.60 4.01
N HIS A 31 8.48 7.71 3.56
CA HIS A 31 7.34 6.95 4.09
C HIS A 31 7.14 5.66 3.30
N TRP A 32 8.10 4.73 3.39
CA TRP A 32 8.15 3.50 2.57
C TRP A 32 6.97 2.54 2.79
N ALA A 33 6.40 2.55 3.99
CA ALA A 33 5.23 1.74 4.35
C ALA A 33 3.90 2.45 4.09
N CYS A 34 3.90 3.72 3.64
CA CYS A 34 2.68 4.47 3.37
C CYS A 34 2.37 4.49 1.87
N GLY A 35 1.13 4.83 1.54
CA GLY A 35 0.58 4.76 0.19
C GLY A 35 0.09 3.37 -0.17
N VAL A 36 -0.31 3.23 -1.43
CA VAL A 36 -0.79 1.98 -2.01
C VAL A 36 0.28 1.45 -2.98
N CYS A 37 0.49 0.15 -2.96
CA CYS A 37 1.32 -0.54 -3.95
C CYS A 37 0.60 -0.52 -5.30
N GLU A 38 1.25 0.00 -6.33
CA GLU A 38 0.65 0.11 -7.68
C GLU A 38 0.42 -1.26 -8.33
N ARG A 39 1.18 -2.28 -7.93
CA ARG A 39 1.11 -3.64 -8.51
C ARG A 39 -0.09 -4.44 -8.00
N CYS A 40 -0.26 -4.52 -6.69
CA CYS A 40 -1.30 -5.35 -6.06
C CYS A 40 -2.46 -4.53 -5.47
N ARG A 41 -2.43 -3.20 -5.62
CA ARG A 41 -3.44 -2.26 -5.13
C ARG A 41 -3.69 -2.35 -3.61
N ARG A 42 -2.75 -2.92 -2.86
CA ARG A 42 -2.77 -3.02 -1.39
C ARG A 42 -1.99 -1.89 -0.74
N PRO A 43 -2.43 -1.35 0.42
CA PRO A 43 -1.61 -0.51 1.29
C PRO A 43 -0.21 -1.12 1.50
N ARG A 44 0.84 -0.30 1.38
CA ARG A 44 2.22 -0.82 1.42
C ARG A 44 2.58 -1.52 2.73
N PHE A 45 1.96 -1.13 3.84
CA PHE A 45 2.18 -1.74 5.15
C PHE A 45 1.56 -3.13 5.34
N THR A 46 0.64 -3.55 4.47
CA THR A 46 0.11 -4.93 4.42
C THR A 46 0.53 -5.66 3.15
N CYS A 47 1.27 -4.98 2.28
CA CYS A 47 1.69 -5.50 0.99
C CYS A 47 2.86 -6.47 1.16
N THR A 48 2.73 -7.66 0.58
CA THR A 48 3.80 -8.66 0.51
C THR A 48 4.54 -8.66 -0.82
N CYS A 49 4.29 -7.67 -1.69
CA CYS A 49 5.17 -7.42 -2.83
C CYS A 49 6.52 -6.98 -2.27
N THR A 50 7.39 -7.95 -2.01
CA THR A 50 8.81 -7.70 -1.93
C THR A 50 9.17 -6.91 -3.17
N VAL A 51 9.97 -5.86 -2.99
CA VAL A 51 10.62 -5.19 -4.10
C VAL A 51 11.62 -6.17 -4.75
N VAL A 52 11.13 -7.25 -5.36
CA VAL A 52 11.76 -7.76 -6.56
C VAL A 52 11.51 -6.68 -7.59
N SER A 53 12.35 -5.64 -7.53
CA SER A 53 12.84 -5.01 -8.74
C SER A 53 13.21 -6.17 -9.64
N GLU A 54 12.38 -6.44 -10.62
CA GLU A 54 12.78 -7.25 -11.76
C GLU A 54 14.03 -6.54 -12.26
N ARG A 55 15.22 -7.04 -11.87
CA ARG A 55 16.44 -6.71 -12.60
C ARG A 55 16.08 -7.14 -14.02
N PRO A 56 16.04 -6.23 -15.00
CA PRO A 56 16.05 -6.71 -16.37
C PRO A 56 17.33 -7.54 -16.49
N ASP A 57 17.15 -8.84 -16.68
CA ASP A 57 18.22 -9.74 -17.07
C ASP A 57 18.75 -9.22 -18.41
N ALA A 58 19.97 -8.65 -18.39
CA ALA A 58 20.75 -8.28 -19.56
C ALA A 58 22.23 -8.25 -19.17
#